data_AF-A0A962GEI1-F1
#
_entry.id   AF-A0A962GEI1-F1
#
_cell.length_a   1.000
_cell.length_b   1.000
_cell.length_c   1.000
_cell.angle_alpha   90.00
_cell.angle_beta   90.00
_cell.angle_gamma   90.00
#
_symmetry.space_group_name_H-M   'P 1'
#
loop_
_entity.id
_entity.type
_entity.pdbx_description
1 polymer ?
#
loop_
_entity_poly.entity_id
_entity_poly.type
_entity_poly.pdbx_seq_one_letter_code
_entity_poly.pdbx_strand_id
1 'polypeptide(L)'
;MNTFESAPLWRRLAALLYDVLVLVAIWMAAAALVLLAFRGEVDVAHQPPLYHFVLQGVLLALTALYFVVSWTRGGQTIGMRAWRVSILDAQGRFPDARRSLARFALATGSTLLLGSGFLWCLFDPDRRALHDILAKTRMVRLPTSAT
;
A
#
# COMPACT_ATOMS: atom_id res chain seq x y z
N MET A 1 7.36 19.38 21.30
CA MET A 1 7.63 18.57 20.09
C MET A 1 7.21 17.15 20.42
N ASN A 2 6.13 16.64 19.82
CA ASN A 2 5.72 15.25 20.07
C ASN A 2 6.81 14.32 19.53
N THR A 3 7.49 13.60 20.44
CA THR A 3 8.55 12.64 20.08
C THR A 3 7.88 11.39 19.52
N PHE A 4 7.60 11.40 18.23
CA PHE A 4 7.08 10.24 17.53
C PHE A 4 8.18 9.18 17.41
N GLU A 5 8.04 8.08 18.15
CA GLU A 5 8.94 6.94 18.01
C GLU A 5 8.74 6.24 16.65
N SER A 6 9.85 5.84 16.03
CA SER A 6 9.82 5.06 14.80
C SER A 6 9.16 3.71 15.04
N ALA A 7 8.18 3.34 14.21
CA ALA A 7 7.46 2.08 14.37
C ALA A 7 8.41 0.87 14.19
N PRO A 8 8.43 -0.12 15.10
CA PRO A 8 9.26 -1.32 14.99
C PRO A 8 8.84 -2.19 13.79
N LEU A 9 9.77 -2.94 13.17
CA LEU A 9 9.46 -3.67 11.92
C LEU A 9 8.28 -4.61 12.05
N TRP A 10 8.17 -5.35 13.15
CA TRP A 10 7.14 -6.37 13.27
C TRP A 10 5.73 -5.75 13.13
N ARG A 11 5.52 -4.50 13.60
CA ARG A 11 4.26 -3.76 13.39
C ARG A 11 4.08 -3.31 11.95
N ARG A 12 5.17 -2.94 11.27
CA ARG A 12 5.13 -2.61 9.83
C ARG A 12 4.79 -3.84 8.99
N LEU A 13 5.40 -4.98 9.29
CA LEU A 13 5.13 -6.27 8.65
C LEU A 13 3.71 -6.74 8.93
N ALA A 14 3.23 -6.63 10.18
CA ALA A 14 1.87 -7.00 10.53
C ALA A 14 0.81 -6.08 9.89
N ALA A 15 1.09 -4.78 9.77
CA ALA A 15 0.26 -3.85 9.02
C ALA A 15 0.23 -4.20 7.53
N LEU A 16 1.39 -4.54 6.94
CA LEU A 16 1.47 -4.96 5.55
C LEU A 16 0.73 -6.27 5.30
N LEU A 17 0.86 -7.25 6.20
CA LEU A 17 0.11 -8.51 6.13
C LEU A 17 -1.40 -8.25 6.15
N TYR A 18 -1.86 -7.34 7.02
CA TYR A 18 -3.26 -6.92 7.05
C TYR A 18 -3.69 -6.24 5.75
N ASP A 19 -2.87 -5.34 5.21
CA ASP A 19 -3.18 -4.64 3.96
C ASP A 19 -3.22 -5.62 2.77
N VAL A 20 -2.40 -6.69 2.77
CA VAL A 20 -2.47 -7.76 1.77
C VAL A 20 -3.82 -8.48 1.83
N LEU A 21 -4.32 -8.82 3.02
CA LEU A 21 -5.64 -9.44 3.18
C LEU A 21 -6.75 -8.53 2.66
N VAL A 22 -6.66 -7.23 2.94
CA VAL A 22 -7.62 -6.23 2.44
C VAL A 22 -7.55 -6.14 0.91
N LEU A 23 -6.35 -6.14 0.31
CA LEU A 23 -6.18 -6.10 -1.14
C LEU A 23 -6.74 -7.36 -1.80
N VAL A 24 -6.51 -8.55 -1.23
CA VAL A 24 -7.11 -9.79 -1.72
C VAL A 24 -8.64 -9.67 -1.70
N ALA A 25 -9.23 -9.15 -0.63
CA ALA A 25 -10.68 -8.93 -0.56
C ALA A 25 -11.17 -7.95 -1.63
N ILE A 26 -10.45 -6.84 -1.88
CA ILE A 26 -10.78 -5.87 -2.95
C ILE A 26 -10.69 -6.52 -4.32
N TRP A 27 -9.64 -7.30 -4.59
CA TRP A 27 -9.45 -7.99 -5.86
C TRP A 27 -10.52 -9.05 -6.09
N MET A 28 -10.88 -9.84 -5.08
CA MET A 28 -11.99 -10.80 -5.18
C MET A 28 -13.32 -10.10 -5.42
N ALA A 29 -13.60 -8.98 -4.73
CA ALA A 29 -14.82 -8.21 -4.95
C ALA A 29 -14.88 -7.64 -6.38
N ALA A 30 -13.76 -7.14 -6.90
CA ALA A 30 -13.67 -6.68 -8.28
C ALA A 30 -13.92 -7.82 -9.28
N ALA A 31 -13.30 -8.98 -9.07
CA ALA A 31 -13.52 -10.17 -9.90
C ALA A 31 -14.98 -10.65 -9.86
N ALA A 32 -15.59 -10.67 -8.66
CA ALA A 32 -16.99 -11.03 -8.49
C ALA A 32 -17.94 -10.04 -9.21
N LEU A 33 -17.64 -8.74 -9.16
CA LEU A 33 -18.41 -7.72 -9.88
C LEU A 33 -18.33 -7.91 -11.40
N VAL A 34 -17.14 -8.24 -11.92
CA VAL A 34 -16.96 -8.57 -13.35
C VAL A 34 -17.80 -9.79 -13.71
N LEU A 35 -17.70 -10.89 -12.94
CA LEU A 35 -18.50 -12.08 -13.20
C LEU A 35 -20.01 -11.78 -13.19
N LEU A 36 -20.49 -10.99 -12.24
CA LEU A 36 -21.90 -10.60 -12.16
C LEU A 36 -22.33 -9.74 -13.36
N ALA A 37 -21.51 -8.77 -13.76
CA ALA A 37 -21.78 -7.90 -14.91
C ALA A 37 -21.89 -8.68 -16.22
N PHE A 38 -21.08 -9.73 -16.38
CA PHE A 38 -21.09 -10.62 -17.55
C PHE A 38 -21.92 -11.88 -17.33
N ARG A 39 -22.76 -11.94 -16.29
CA ARG A 39 -23.63 -13.09 -15.95
C ARG A 39 -22.91 -14.44 -15.87
N GLY A 40 -21.63 -14.45 -15.52
CA GLY A 40 -20.80 -15.65 -15.46
C GLY A 40 -20.31 -16.16 -16.81
N GLU A 41 -20.61 -15.49 -17.92
CA GLU A 41 -20.19 -15.87 -19.29
C GLU A 41 -18.75 -15.47 -19.61
N VAL A 42 -17.91 -15.27 -18.59
CA VAL A 42 -16.49 -14.96 -18.77
C VAL A 42 -15.73 -16.27 -18.96
N ASP A 43 -15.35 -16.59 -20.21
CA ASP A 43 -14.49 -17.73 -20.51
C ASP A 43 -13.05 -17.46 -20.04
N VAL A 44 -12.76 -17.68 -18.76
CA VAL A 44 -11.44 -17.39 -18.17
C VAL A 44 -10.30 -18.20 -18.83
N ALA A 45 -10.62 -19.30 -19.53
CA ALA A 45 -9.63 -20.19 -20.11
C ALA A 45 -9.13 -19.75 -21.51
N HIS A 46 -9.96 -19.05 -22.30
CA HIS A 46 -9.62 -18.67 -23.68
C HIS A 46 -9.62 -17.15 -23.93
N GLN A 47 -9.27 -16.35 -22.93
CA GLN A 47 -9.25 -14.90 -23.09
C GLN A 47 -8.11 -14.41 -24.01
N PRO A 48 -8.35 -13.37 -24.83
CA PRO A 48 -7.28 -12.74 -25.61
C PRO A 48 -6.22 -12.13 -24.68
N PRO A 49 -4.94 -12.05 -25.09
CA PRO A 49 -3.87 -11.49 -24.26
C PRO A 49 -4.16 -10.09 -23.70
N LEU A 50 -4.92 -9.28 -24.45
CA LEU A 50 -5.37 -7.94 -24.04
C LEU A 50 -6.19 -7.98 -22.74
N TYR A 51 -7.02 -9.01 -22.53
CA TYR A 51 -7.83 -9.15 -21.31
C TYR A 51 -6.94 -9.23 -20.06
N HIS A 52 -5.85 -10.00 -20.12
CA HIS A 52 -4.91 -10.11 -19.01
C HIS A 52 -4.23 -8.78 -18.70
N PHE A 53 -3.82 -8.01 -19.72
CA PHE A 53 -3.25 -6.67 -19.53
C PHE A 53 -4.24 -5.70 -18.91
N VAL A 54 -5.50 -5.71 -19.38
CA VAL A 54 -6.57 -4.85 -18.84
C VAL A 54 -6.86 -5.23 -17.39
N LEU A 55 -7.02 -6.51 -17.09
CA LEU A 55 -7.28 -6.99 -15.73
C LEU A 55 -6.13 -6.63 -14.78
N GLN A 56 -4.88 -6.85 -15.18
CA GLN A 56 -3.71 -6.45 -14.41
C GLN A 56 -3.68 -4.92 -14.18
N GLY A 57 -3.99 -4.13 -15.20
CA GLY A 57 -4.08 -2.68 -15.09
C GLY A 57 -5.16 -2.23 -14.11
N VAL A 58 -6.35 -2.85 -14.16
CA VAL A 58 -7.46 -2.57 -13.23
C VAL A 58 -7.08 -2.94 -11.80
N LEU A 59 -6.51 -4.13 -11.57
CA LEU A 59 -6.09 -4.56 -10.23
C LEU A 59 -5.01 -3.64 -9.67
N LEU A 60 -4.04 -3.25 -10.49
CA LEU A 60 -3.01 -2.29 -10.12
C LEU A 60 -3.61 -0.92 -9.77
N ALA A 61 -4.55 -0.43 -10.57
CA ALA A 61 -5.24 0.83 -10.32
C ALA A 61 -6.06 0.79 -9.01
N LEU A 62 -6.74 -0.31 -8.71
CA LEU A 62 -7.46 -0.50 -7.44
C LEU A 62 -6.50 -0.50 -6.25
N THR A 63 -5.37 -1.20 -6.36
CA THR A 63 -4.32 -1.19 -5.34
C THR A 63 -3.76 0.22 -5.14
N ALA A 64 -3.48 0.95 -6.23
CA ALA A 64 -3.01 2.33 -6.18
C ALA A 64 -4.04 3.23 -5.48
N LEU A 65 -5.30 3.12 -5.87
CA LEU A 65 -6.40 3.89 -5.31
C LEU A 65 -6.53 3.63 -3.80
N TYR A 66 -6.49 2.37 -3.37
CA TYR A 66 -6.56 1.98 -1.97
C TYR A 66 -5.47 2.68 -1.14
N PHE A 67 -4.20 2.55 -1.53
CA PHE A 67 -3.09 3.13 -0.77
C PHE A 67 -3.07 4.65 -0.84
N VAL A 68 -3.20 5.24 -2.04
CA VAL A 68 -3.12 6.69 -2.23
C VAL A 68 -4.24 7.41 -1.48
N VAL A 69 -5.48 6.90 -1.55
CA VAL A 69 -6.62 7.49 -0.83
C VAL A 69 -6.43 7.34 0.67
N SER A 70 -6.01 6.17 1.14
CA SER A 70 -5.77 5.92 2.57
C SER A 70 -4.72 6.85 3.17
N TRP A 71 -3.60 7.04 2.46
CA TRP A 71 -2.52 7.92 2.91
C TRP A 71 -2.92 9.40 2.83
N THR A 72 -3.66 9.80 1.80
CA THR A 72 -4.07 11.21 1.62
C THR A 72 -5.15 11.63 2.61
N ARG A 73 -6.12 10.75 2.91
CA ARG A 73 -7.24 11.10 3.81
C ARG A 73 -6.89 11.01 5.29
N GLY A 74 -5.94 10.17 5.69
CA GLY A 74 -5.64 9.96 7.11
C GLY A 74 -4.22 9.51 7.43
N GLY A 75 -3.30 9.50 6.46
CA GLY A 75 -1.93 9.04 6.65
C GLY A 75 -1.79 7.56 6.99
N GLN A 76 -2.88 6.77 6.91
CA GLN A 76 -2.96 5.40 7.41
C GLN A 76 -3.84 4.53 6.52
N THR A 77 -3.33 3.34 6.18
CA THR A 77 -4.14 2.23 5.65
C THR A 77 -4.92 1.53 6.75
N ILE A 78 -5.83 0.62 6.37
CA ILE A 78 -6.60 -0.15 7.34
C ILE A 78 -5.67 -1.00 8.22
N GLY A 79 -4.66 -1.65 7.64
CA GLY A 79 -3.65 -2.39 8.40
C GLY A 79 -2.82 -1.48 9.30
N MET A 80 -2.41 -0.31 8.82
CA MET A 80 -1.70 0.67 9.65
C MET A 80 -2.53 1.13 10.85
N ARG A 81 -3.84 1.33 10.68
CA ARG A 81 -4.77 1.67 11.77
C ARG A 81 -4.84 0.56 12.83
N ALA A 82 -4.88 -0.71 12.40
CA ALA A 82 -4.91 -1.85 13.32
C ALA A 82 -3.66 -1.90 14.23
N TRP A 83 -2.50 -1.50 13.72
CA TRP A 83 -1.23 -1.55 14.46
C TRP A 83 -0.75 -0.20 15.03
N ARG A 84 -1.60 0.84 14.93
CA ARG A 84 -1.31 2.23 15.35
C ARG A 84 -0.05 2.81 14.70
N VAL A 85 0.15 2.52 13.43
CA VAL A 85 1.24 3.06 12.60
C VAL A 85 0.67 4.17 11.72
N SER A 86 1.37 5.28 11.56
CA SER A 86 0.98 6.36 10.64
C SER A 86 2.16 6.86 9.82
N ILE A 87 1.87 7.38 8.63
CA ILE A 87 2.86 8.03 7.78
C ILE A 87 2.73 9.53 7.97
N LEU A 88 3.84 10.16 8.34
CA LEU A 88 3.99 11.60 8.40
C LEU A 88 5.12 12.06 7.47
N ASP A 89 4.98 13.27 6.93
CA ASP A 89 6.06 13.95 6.20
C ASP A 89 7.14 14.50 7.16
N ALA A 90 8.22 15.05 6.60
CA ALA A 90 9.29 15.67 7.37
C ALA A 90 8.85 16.87 8.25
N GLN A 91 7.66 17.42 8.00
CA GLN A 91 7.03 18.49 8.77
C GLN A 91 5.97 17.96 9.76
N GLY A 92 5.80 16.64 9.89
CA GLY A 92 4.82 16.02 10.79
C GLY A 92 3.38 16.06 10.28
N ARG A 93 3.15 16.33 8.99
CA ARG A 93 1.82 16.40 8.35
C ARG A 93 1.52 15.14 7.56
N PHE A 94 0.23 14.90 7.29
CA PHE A 94 -0.18 13.82 6.39
C PHE A 94 0.27 14.11 4.95
N PRO A 95 0.67 13.07 4.20
CA PRO A 95 1.14 13.24 2.82
C PRO A 95 0.00 13.63 1.87
N ASP A 96 0.20 14.69 1.08
CA ASP A 96 -0.71 15.09 0.01
C ASP A 96 -0.83 14.02 -1.10
N ALA A 97 -1.91 14.07 -1.89
CA ALA A 97 -2.19 13.12 -2.98
C ALA A 97 -0.99 12.92 -3.93
N ARG A 98 -0.28 14.00 -4.27
CA ARG A 98 0.90 13.95 -5.14
C ARG A 98 2.06 13.17 -4.51
N ARG A 99 2.27 13.33 -3.19
CA ARG A 99 3.32 12.60 -2.46
C ARG A 99 2.93 11.14 -2.27
N SER A 100 1.66 10.88 -1.97
CA SER A 100 1.11 9.53 -1.87
C SER A 100 1.21 8.76 -3.21
N LEU A 101 0.93 9.44 -4.33
CA LEU A 101 1.07 8.86 -5.66
C LEU A 101 2.55 8.64 -6.03
N ALA A 102 3.44 9.59 -5.73
CA ALA A 102 4.88 9.43 -5.94
C ALA A 102 5.43 8.25 -5.12
N ARG A 103 5.01 8.12 -3.85
CA ARG A 103 5.33 6.99 -2.98
C ARG A 103 4.86 5.67 -3.59
N PHE A 104 3.62 5.63 -4.10
CA PHE A 104 3.07 4.45 -4.77
C PHE A 104 3.82 4.08 -6.05
N ALA A 105 4.12 5.07 -6.91
CA ALA A 105 4.85 4.87 -8.16
C ALA A 105 6.28 4.38 -7.91
N LEU A 106 6.96 4.93 -6.91
CA LEU A 106 8.30 4.50 -6.50
C LEU A 106 8.28 3.09 -5.91
N ALA A 107 7.29 2.77 -5.06
CA ALA A 107 7.12 1.42 -4.52
C ALA A 107 6.82 0.40 -5.63
N THR A 108 5.94 0.75 -6.57
CA THR A 108 5.55 -0.11 -7.70
C THR A 108 6.71 -0.32 -8.68
N GLY A 109 7.44 0.75 -9.03
CA GLY A 109 8.63 0.66 -9.89
C GLY A 109 9.75 -0.18 -9.25
N SER A 110 9.90 -0.09 -7.94
CA SER A 110 10.87 -0.91 -7.20
C SER A 110 10.47 -2.38 -7.09
N THR A 111 9.17 -2.68 -7.05
CA THR A 111 8.64 -4.05 -7.12
C THR A 111 8.77 -4.63 -8.53
N LEU A 112 8.51 -3.83 -9.57
CA LEU A 112 8.68 -4.20 -10.99
C LEU A 112 10.15 -4.47 -11.36
N LEU A 113 11.10 -3.74 -10.77
CA LEU A 113 12.54 -3.98 -10.89
C LEU A 113 13.01 -5.13 -9.98
N LEU A 114 12.42 -6.33 -10.13
CA LEU A 114 12.84 -7.59 -9.49
C LEU A 114 12.62 -7.69 -7.97
N GLY A 115 11.63 -7.01 -7.36
CA GLY A 115 11.41 -7.09 -5.91
C GLY A 115 12.59 -6.59 -5.06
N SER A 116 13.56 -5.91 -5.68
CA SER A 116 14.82 -5.49 -5.09
C SER A 116 14.66 -4.43 -3.99
N GLY A 117 13.62 -3.59 -4.05
CA GLY A 117 13.31 -2.66 -2.95
C GLY A 117 12.62 -3.29 -1.76
N PHE A 118 11.98 -4.45 -1.92
CA PHE A 118 11.43 -5.23 -0.81
C PHE A 118 12.56 -5.98 -0.09
N LEU A 119 13.54 -6.48 -0.84
CA LEU A 119 14.76 -7.11 -0.32
C LEU A 119 15.68 -6.09 0.40
N TRP A 120 15.75 -4.83 -0.03
CA TRP A 120 16.52 -3.79 0.68
C TRP A 120 15.95 -3.45 2.08
N CYS A 121 14.64 -3.66 2.28
CA CYS A 121 13.99 -3.48 3.58
C CYS A 121 14.43 -4.53 4.62
N LEU A 122 14.97 -5.67 4.17
CA LEU A 122 15.56 -6.72 5.02
C LEU A 122 16.99 -6.42 5.48
N PHE A 123 17.71 -5.52 4.80
CA PHE A 123 19.13 -5.23 5.08
C PHE A 123 19.41 -3.85 5.72
N ASP A 124 18.46 -2.91 5.70
CA ASP A 124 18.66 -1.56 6.24
C ASP A 124 18.40 -1.49 7.77
N PRO A 125 19.36 -1.01 8.60
CA PRO A 125 19.20 -0.89 10.06
C PRO A 125 18.09 0.07 10.52
N ASP A 126 17.75 1.06 9.69
CA ASP A 126 16.64 2.01 9.90
C ASP A 126 15.33 1.54 9.25
N ARG A 127 15.36 0.42 8.53
CA ARG A 127 14.17 -0.30 8.04
C ARG A 127 13.30 0.57 7.13
N ARG A 128 13.97 1.43 6.35
CA ARG A 128 13.36 2.32 5.35
C ARG A 128 13.51 1.66 4.00
N ALA A 129 12.41 1.47 3.29
CA ALA A 129 12.52 1.12 1.88
C ALA A 129 12.99 2.36 1.08
N LEU A 130 13.67 2.15 -0.05
CA LEU A 130 14.20 3.24 -0.90
C LEU A 130 13.11 4.28 -1.28
N HIS A 131 11.86 3.84 -1.38
CA HIS A 131 10.70 4.68 -1.63
C HIS A 131 10.29 5.56 -0.42
N ASP A 132 10.55 5.14 0.83
CA ASP A 132 10.38 5.98 2.02
C ASP A 132 11.46 7.06 2.13
N ILE A 133 12.70 6.76 1.72
CA ILE A 133 13.84 7.68 1.72
C ILE A 133 13.62 8.79 0.67
N LEU A 134 13.21 8.39 -0.54
CA LEU A 134 12.92 9.32 -1.65
C LEU A 134 11.64 10.15 -1.39
N ALA A 135 10.63 9.58 -0.73
CA ALA A 135 9.41 10.31 -0.40
C ALA A 135 9.54 11.25 0.81
N LYS A 136 10.68 11.23 1.54
CA LYS A 136 10.89 12.01 2.78
C LYS A 136 9.79 11.80 3.82
N THR A 137 9.26 10.58 3.91
CA THR A 137 8.19 10.21 4.84
C THR A 137 8.71 9.25 5.91
N ARG A 138 8.19 9.37 7.13
CA ARG A 138 8.53 8.48 8.25
C ARG A 138 7.27 7.77 8.77
N MET A 139 7.39 6.46 8.97
CA MET A 139 6.39 5.65 9.67
C MET A 139 6.59 5.79 11.18
N VAL A 140 5.66 6.52 11.79
CA VAL A 140 5.63 6.79 13.22
C VAL A 140 4.61 5.93 13.91
N ARG A 141 4.89 5.55 15.15
CA ARG A 141 3.89 4.94 16.04
C ARG A 141 3.06 6.06 16.67
N LEU A 142 1.74 5.94 16.60
CA LEU A 142 0.86 6.83 17.35
C LEU A 142 0.88 6.42 18.83
N PRO A 143 0.98 7.39 19.76
CA PRO A 143 0.87 7.10 21.19
C PRO A 143 -0.47 6.44 21.48
N THR A 144 -0.47 5.45 22.37
CA THR A 144 -1.70 4.92 22.94
C THR A 144 -2.39 6.06 23.68
N SER A 145 -3.56 6.49 23.22
CA SER A 145 -4.43 7.35 24.03
C SER A 145 -4.72 6.59 25.33
N ALA A 146 -4.07 7.01 26.41
CA ALA A 146 -4.50 6.63 27.74
C ALA A 146 -5.77 7.45 28.00
N THR A 147 -6.91 6.79 27.86
CA THR A 147 -8.20 7.20 28.42
C THR A 147 -8.68 6.04 29.26
#